data_AF-A0A2S9FZZ6-F1
#
_entry.id   AF-A0A2S9FZZ6-F1
#
_cell.length_a   1.000
_cell.length_b   1.000
_cell.length_c   1.000
_cell.angle_alpha   90.00
_cell.angle_beta   90.00
_cell.angle_gamma   90.00
#
_symmetry.space_group_name_H-M   'P 1'
#
loop_
_entity.id
_entity.type
_entity.pdbx_description
1 polymer ?
#
loop_
_entity_poly.entity_id
_entity_poly.type
_entity_poly.pdbx_seq_one_letter_code
_entity_poly.pdbx_strand_id
1 'polypeptide(L)'
;AMMPDDALETLRRFDAILLGAVGWPGVPDHVSLWGLLIPIRRAFRQYVNLRPIKVFTGVESPLRAARNVDFVVVRENIEGEYSE
;
A
#
# COMPACT_ATOMS: atom_id res chain seq x y z
N ALA A 1 8.48 12.38 13.14
CA ALA A 1 7.80 12.20 11.85
C ALA A 1 8.69 11.34 10.95
N MET A 2 8.12 10.51 10.06
CA MET A 2 8.89 9.67 9.13
C MET A 2 9.18 10.36 7.79
N MET A 3 8.68 11.59 7.61
CA MET A 3 8.91 12.45 6.45
C MET A 3 9.11 13.89 6.93
N PRO A 4 9.78 14.74 6.14
CA PRO A 4 9.79 16.19 6.34
C PRO A 4 8.38 16.80 6.29
N ASP A 5 8.20 17.97 6.90
CA ASP A 5 6.91 18.67 6.97
C ASP A 5 6.37 19.08 5.58
N ASP A 6 7.25 19.31 4.60
CA ASP A 6 6.94 19.68 3.21
C ASP A 6 6.90 18.49 2.23
N ALA A 7 6.92 17.27 2.74
CA ALA A 7 7.00 16.07 1.90
C ALA A 7 5.80 15.93 0.95
N LEU A 8 4.59 16.24 1.40
CA LEU A 8 3.40 16.14 0.56
C LEU A 8 3.39 17.19 -0.55
N GLU A 9 3.80 18.42 -0.25
CA GLU A 9 3.98 19.51 -1.21
C GLU A 9 5.05 19.16 -2.25
N THR A 10 6.12 18.49 -1.83
CA THR A 10 7.17 18.00 -2.72
C THR A 10 6.64 16.90 -3.64
N LEU A 11 5.97 15.89 -3.08
CA LEU A 11 5.43 14.75 -3.83
C LEU A 11 4.31 15.15 -4.81
N ARG A 12 3.50 16.16 -4.48
CA ARG A 12 2.39 16.64 -5.34
C ARG A 12 2.85 17.15 -6.72
N ARG A 13 4.14 17.44 -6.90
CA ARG A 13 4.72 17.93 -8.15
C ARG A 13 4.98 16.82 -9.18
N PHE A 14 4.86 15.57 -8.79
CA PHE A 14 5.11 14.41 -9.64
C PHE A 14 3.80 13.74 -10.06
N ASP A 15 3.80 13.10 -11.22
CA ASP A 15 2.62 12.41 -11.77
C ASP A 15 2.28 11.11 -11.03
N ALA A 16 3.30 10.44 -10.47
CA ALA A 16 3.14 9.16 -9.79
C ALA A 16 4.25 8.93 -8.74
N ILE A 17 3.98 8.03 -7.80
CA ILE A 17 4.93 7.62 -6.76
C ILE A 17 5.17 6.12 -6.90
N LEU A 18 6.42 5.72 -7.17
CA LEU A 18 6.88 4.34 -7.05
C LEU A 18 7.54 4.16 -5.68
N LEU A 19 6.89 3.40 -4.81
CA LEU A 19 7.33 3.20 -3.43
C LEU A 19 7.64 1.71 -3.20
N GLY A 20 8.79 1.43 -2.58
CA GLY A 20 9.22 0.07 -2.22
C GLY A 20 8.49 -0.47 -0.99
N ALA A 21 9.21 -0.61 0.12
CA ALA A 21 8.65 -0.98 1.41
C ALA A 21 9.13 0.00 2.50
N VAL A 22 8.31 0.18 3.54
CA VAL A 22 8.64 1.05 4.68
C VAL A 22 8.43 0.25 5.96
N GLY A 23 9.49 0.11 6.75
CA GLY A 23 9.52 -0.63 8.01
C GLY A 23 10.95 -0.93 8.44
N TRP A 24 11.21 -0.98 9.75
CA TRP A 24 12.51 -1.31 10.32
C TRP A 24 12.29 -2.00 11.68
N PRO A 25 13.00 -3.10 12.01
CA PRO A 25 12.76 -3.82 13.27
C PRO A 25 12.88 -2.98 14.54
N GLY A 26 13.68 -1.91 14.52
CA GLY A 26 13.82 -0.97 15.64
C GLY A 26 12.79 0.16 15.69
N VAL A 27 11.87 0.23 14.73
CA VAL A 27 10.81 1.26 14.66
C VAL A 27 9.46 0.55 14.76
N PRO A 28 8.60 0.90 15.73
CA PRO A 28 7.28 0.30 15.84
C PRO A 28 6.46 0.47 14.55
N ASP A 29 5.75 -0.57 14.12
CA ASP A 29 5.02 -0.59 12.84
C ASP A 29 3.99 0.54 12.71
N HIS A 30 3.32 0.91 13.81
CA HIS A 30 2.36 2.02 13.79
C HIS A 30 3.07 3.36 13.49
N VAL A 31 4.32 3.55 13.91
CA VAL A 31 5.07 4.78 13.63
C VAL A 31 5.41 4.89 12.15
N SER A 32 5.87 3.80 11.54
CA SER A 32 6.21 3.77 10.12
C SER A 32 4.96 3.91 9.23
N LEU A 33 3.86 3.26 9.62
CA LEU A 33 2.58 3.31 8.90
C LEU A 33 1.93 4.70 8.97
N TRP A 34 1.75 5.24 10.17
CA TRP A 34 1.06 6.53 10.38
C TRP A 34 1.93 7.74 10.10
N GLY A 35 3.26 7.60 10.20
CA GLY A 35 4.20 8.69 9.93
C GLY A 35 4.50 8.93 8.45
N LEU A 36 4.12 8.01 7.56
CA LEU A 36 4.46 8.07 6.13
C LEU A 36 3.33 7.59 5.23
N LEU A 37 2.92 6.32 5.36
CA LEU A 37 2.02 5.68 4.39
C LEU A 37 0.58 6.22 4.44
N ILE A 38 0.01 6.35 5.64
CA ILE A 38 -1.37 6.83 5.82
C ILE A 38 -1.53 8.31 5.40
N PRO A 39 -0.63 9.24 5.77
CA PRO A 39 -0.67 10.62 5.29
C PRO A 39 -0.70 10.72 3.76
N ILE A 40 0.17 9.98 3.06
CA ILE A 40 0.21 9.97 1.59
C ILE A 40 -1.14 9.48 1.03
N ARG A 41 -1.66 8.36 1.55
CA ARG A 41 -2.93 7.78 1.08
C ARG A 41 -4.11 8.74 1.26
N ARG A 42 -4.25 9.33 2.45
CA ARG A 42 -5.36 10.24 2.77
C ARG A 42 -5.23 11.57 2.05
N ALA A 43 -4.06 12.22 2.09
CA ALA A 43 -3.85 13.53 1.50
C ALA A 43 -3.97 13.54 -0.04
N PHE A 44 -3.53 12.47 -0.70
CA PHE A 44 -3.70 12.31 -2.15
C PHE A 44 -4.98 11.55 -2.54
N ARG A 45 -5.87 11.29 -1.58
CA ARG A 45 -7.16 10.62 -1.83
C ARG A 45 -7.00 9.32 -2.60
N GLN A 46 -6.02 8.50 -2.23
CA GLN A 46 -5.79 7.18 -2.81
C GLN A 46 -6.76 6.16 -2.21
N TYR A 47 -8.07 6.40 -2.37
CA TYR A 47 -9.16 5.60 -1.79
C TYR A 47 -9.26 4.20 -2.41
N VAL A 48 -8.74 3.99 -3.62
CA VAL A 48 -8.63 2.66 -4.24
C VAL A 48 -7.27 2.06 -3.94
N ASN A 49 -7.27 0.92 -3.24
CA ASN A 49 -6.14 0.00 -3.19
C ASN A 49 -6.39 -1.18 -4.13
N LEU A 50 -5.84 -1.10 -5.35
CA LEU A 50 -5.99 -2.11 -6.38
C LEU A 50 -4.99 -3.26 -6.15
N ARG A 51 -5.48 -4.49 -5.95
CA ARG A 51 -4.64 -5.67 -5.72
C ARG A 51 -4.99 -6.78 -6.72
N PRO A 52 -4.27 -6.88 -7.86
CA PRO A 52 -4.41 -8.02 -8.76
C PRO A 52 -3.87 -9.30 -8.12
N ILE A 53 -4.62 -10.40 -8.24
CA ILE A 53 -4.22 -11.73 -7.78
C ILE A 53 -4.27 -12.68 -8.96
N LYS A 54 -3.10 -13.22 -9.32
CA LYS A 54 -2.96 -14.14 -10.43
C LYS A 54 -1.97 -15.25 -10.09
N VAL A 55 -2.36 -16.49 -10.36
CA VAL A 55 -1.43 -17.64 -10.30
C VAL A 55 -0.81 -17.81 -11.69
N PHE A 56 0.48 -17.50 -11.78
CA PHE A 56 1.23 -17.60 -13.03
C PHE A 56 1.71 -19.02 -13.30
N THR A 57 1.79 -19.38 -14.58
CA THR A 57 2.41 -20.64 -15.02
C THR A 57 3.85 -20.73 -14.52
N GLY A 58 4.19 -21.84 -13.87
CA GLY A 58 5.53 -22.08 -13.32
C GLY A 58 5.74 -21.57 -11.88
N VAL A 59 4.76 -20.88 -11.28
CA VAL A 59 4.79 -20.51 -9.86
C VAL A 59 4.00 -21.55 -9.06
N GLU A 60 4.66 -22.21 -8.12
CA GLU A 60 3.99 -23.16 -7.23
C GLU A 60 3.03 -22.44 -6.29
N SER A 61 1.79 -22.89 -6.26
CA SER A 61 0.80 -22.42 -5.31
C SER A 61 0.78 -23.34 -4.08
N PRO A 62 0.60 -22.79 -2.86
CA PRO A 62 0.34 -23.61 -1.67
C PRO A 62 -0.97 -24.42 -1.78
N LEU A 63 -1.88 -24.04 -2.70
CA LEU A 63 -3.13 -24.76 -2.96
C LEU A 63 -2.99 -25.67 -4.18
N ARG A 64 -3.36 -26.95 -4.01
CA ARG A 64 -3.24 -27.99 -5.07
C ARG A 64 -3.98 -27.65 -6.37
N ALA A 65 -5.08 -26.90 -6.29
CA ALA A 65 -5.99 -26.64 -7.40
C ALA A 65 -6.09 -25.15 -7.80
N ALA A 66 -5.15 -24.28 -7.38
CA ALA A 66 -5.19 -22.85 -7.70
C ALA A 66 -4.82 -22.52 -9.16
N ARG A 67 -5.00 -23.46 -10.08
CA ARG A 67 -4.87 -23.20 -11.51
C ARG A 67 -6.04 -22.30 -11.92
N ASN A 68 -5.79 -21.31 -12.77
CA ASN A 68 -6.78 -20.34 -13.26
C ASN A 68 -7.31 -19.30 -12.25
N VAL A 69 -6.57 -19.04 -11.17
CA VAL A 69 -6.87 -17.88 -10.32
C VAL A 69 -6.44 -16.61 -11.04
N ASP A 70 -7.41 -15.76 -11.37
CA ASP A 70 -7.19 -14.44 -11.99
C ASP A 70 -8.36 -13.50 -11.60
N PHE A 71 -8.14 -12.66 -10.60
CA PHE A 71 -9.13 -11.69 -10.14
C PHE A 71 -8.45 -10.47 -9.51
N VAL A 72 -9.23 -9.42 -9.26
CA VAL A 72 -8.73 -8.18 -8.65
C VAL A 72 -9.54 -7.86 -7.40
N VAL A 73 -8.85 -7.56 -6.30
CA VAL A 73 -9.47 -6.97 -5.12
C VAL A 73 -9.36 -5.45 -5.24
N VAL A 74 -10.51 -4.78 -5.17
CA VAL A 74 -10.64 -3.33 -5.04
C VAL A 74 -10.96 -3.04 -3.58
N ARG A 75 -9.96 -2.60 -2.81
CA ARG A 75 -10.07 -2.37 -1.37
C ARG A 75 -10.17 -0.87 -1.07
N GLU A 76 -11.11 -0.49 -0.21
CA GLU A 76 -11.16 0.82 0.45
C GLU A 76 -9.86 1.05 1.26
N ASN A 77 -9.27 2.25 1.18
CA ASN A 77 -7.91 2.51 1.61
C ASN A 77 -7.70 3.77 2.47
N ILE A 78 -8.75 4.52 2.80
CA ILE A 78 -8.67 5.76 3.58
C ILE A 78 -9.64 5.84 4.77
N GLU A 79 -10.62 4.95 4.88
CA GLU A 79 -11.61 4.84 5.96
C GLU A 79 -11.67 3.39 6.54
N GLY A 80 -12.80 2.99 7.13
CA GLY A 80 -13.00 1.67 7.73
C GLY A 80 -12.29 1.44 9.07
N GLU A 81 -12.05 0.18 9.40
CA GLU A 81 -11.51 -0.27 10.69
C GLU A 81 -10.05 0.16 10.93
N TYR A 82 -9.35 0.61 9.88
CA TYR A 82 -7.98 1.12 9.96
C TYR A 82 -7.92 2.66 10.06
N SER A 83 -8.98 3.28 10.58
CA SER A 83 -9.11 4.75 10.59
C SER A 83 -8.61 5.44 11.84
N GLU A 84 -8.58 4.71 12.96
CA GLU A 84 -8.19 5.17 14.30
C GLU A 84 -6.69 5.02 14.57
#